data_AF-A0A258R8S1-F1
#
_entry.id   AF-A0A258R8S1-F1
#
_cell.length_a   1.000
_cell.length_b   1.000
_cell.length_c   1.000
_cell.angle_alpha   90.00
_cell.angle_beta   90.00
_cell.angle_gamma   90.00
#
_symmetry.space_group_name_H-M   'P 1'
#
loop_
_entity.id
_entity.type
_entity.pdbx_description
1 polymer ?
#
loop_
_entity_poly.entity_id
_entity_poly.type
_entity_poly.pdbx_seq_one_letter_code
_entity_poly.pdbx_strand_id
1 'polypeptide(L)' 'MELNQIARNPFVLMTNPEAVLHAMEHSDALARLRGQVFHPLDKPLLSPLPDDVAAYDRRIDRDLND' A
#
# COMPACT_ATOMS: atom_id res chain seq x y z
N MET A 1 -21.72 -2.98 -15.76
CA MET A 1 -21.21 -4.10 -16.59
C MET A 1 -19.69 -3.98 -16.86
N GLU A 2 -19.13 -2.76 -16.95
CA GLU A 2 -17.70 -2.47 -17.21
C GLU A 2 -16.66 -3.04 -16.21
N LEU A 3 -16.88 -2.95 -14.90
CA LEU A 3 -15.87 -3.34 -13.89
C LEU A 3 -15.42 -4.82 -13.98
N ASN A 4 -16.32 -5.70 -14.42
CA ASN A 4 -16.03 -7.13 -14.57
C ASN A 4 -15.06 -7.41 -15.72
N GLN A 5 -15.00 -6.52 -16.72
CA GLN A 5 -14.08 -6.65 -17.85
C GLN A 5 -12.66 -6.24 -17.48
N ILE A 6 -12.50 -5.19 -16.67
CA ILE A 6 -11.19 -4.78 -16.11
C ILE A 6 -10.61 -5.90 -15.23
N ALA A 7 -11.46 -6.55 -14.42
CA ALA A 7 -11.03 -7.69 -13.58
C ALA A 7 -10.59 -8.92 -14.41
N ARG A 8 -11.11 -9.06 -15.63
CA ARG A 8 -10.81 -10.18 -16.54
C ARG A 8 -9.66 -9.90 -17.51
N ASN A 9 -9.38 -8.63 -17.79
CA ASN A 9 -8.28 -8.21 -18.63
C ASN A 9 -7.57 -6.99 -18.00
N PRO A 10 -6.39 -7.19 -17.37
CA PRO A 10 -5.68 -6.13 -16.67
C PRO A 10 -5.15 -5.03 -17.60
N PHE A 11 -5.08 -5.29 -18.91
CA PHE A 11 -4.54 -4.36 -19.90
C PHE A 11 -5.62 -3.60 -20.66
N VAL A 12 -6.91 -3.81 -20.36
CA VAL A 12 -8.01 -3.16 -21.08
C VAL A 12 -7.97 -1.62 -20.95
N LEU A 13 -7.40 -1.11 -19.87
CA LEU A 13 -7.18 0.33 -19.69
C LEU A 13 -6.08 0.88 -20.60
N MET A 14 -5.17 0.02 -21.08
CA MET A 14 -4.05 0.41 -21.95
C MET A 14 -4.45 0.42 -23.43
N THR A 15 -5.60 -0.13 -23.81
CA THR A 15 -6.04 -0.15 -25.22
C THR A 15 -6.51 1.22 -25.71
N ASN A 16 -6.92 2.11 -24.80
CA ASN A 16 -7.25 3.50 -25.09
C ASN A 16 -6.85 4.40 -23.91
N PRO A 17 -5.57 4.78 -23.81
CA PRO A 17 -5.07 5.54 -22.67
C PRO A 17 -5.70 6.93 -22.58
N GLU A 18 -6.03 7.56 -23.71
CA GLU A 18 -6.62 8.91 -23.74
C GLU A 18 -8.01 8.94 -23.08
N ALA A 19 -8.83 7.91 -23.32
CA ALA A 19 -10.13 7.80 -22.67
C ALA A 19 -10.01 7.63 -21.14
N VAL A 20 -8.96 6.96 -20.68
CA VAL A 20 -8.69 6.79 -19.24
C VAL A 20 -8.27 8.11 -18.62
N LEU A 21 -7.36 8.85 -19.25
CA LEU A 21 -6.92 10.16 -18.79
C LEU A 21 -8.09 11.15 -18.71
N HIS A 22 -8.90 11.22 -19.76
CA HIS A 22 -10.11 12.06 -19.76
C HIS A 22 -11.07 11.68 -18.63
N ALA A 23 -11.30 10.39 -18.39
CA ALA A 23 -12.15 9.94 -17.28
C ALA A 23 -11.56 10.28 -15.91
N MET A 24 -10.25 10.23 -15.76
CA MET A 24 -9.55 10.62 -14.52
C MET A 24 -9.68 12.12 -14.24
N GLU A 25 -9.50 12.97 -15.25
CA GLU A 25 -9.60 14.43 -15.13
C GLU A 25 -10.98 14.90 -14.66
N HIS A 26 -12.04 14.19 -15.05
CA HIS A 26 -13.43 14.54 -14.71
C HIS A 26 -13.95 13.81 -13.46
N SER A 27 -13.10 13.05 -12.75
CA SER A 27 -13.51 12.27 -11.59
C SER A 27 -13.41 13.08 -10.29
N ASP A 28 -14.55 13.55 -9.79
CA ASP A 28 -14.64 14.21 -8.48
C ASP A 28 -14.13 13.34 -7.32
N ALA A 29 -14.34 12.02 -7.42
CA ALA A 29 -13.89 11.08 -6.40
C ALA A 29 -12.35 11.01 -6.34
N LEU A 30 -11.68 10.99 -7.50
CA LEU A 30 -10.22 11.02 -7.57
C LEU A 30 -9.68 12.41 -7.21
N ALA A 31 -10.34 13.48 -7.62
CA ALA A 31 -9.97 14.85 -7.27
C ALA A 31 -10.01 15.08 -5.75
N ARG A 32 -10.94 14.43 -5.04
CA ARG A 32 -11.07 14.50 -3.58
C ARG A 32 -10.17 13.50 -2.85
N LEU A 33 -9.50 12.59 -3.56
CA LEU A 33 -8.63 11.60 -2.95
C LEU A 33 -7.41 12.31 -2.37
N ARG A 34 -7.41 12.49 -1.05
CA ARG A 34 -6.25 13.01 -0.33
C ARG A 34 -5.20 11.92 -0.29
N GLY A 35 -4.07 12.14 -0.97
CA GLY A 35 -2.89 11.31 -0.84
C GLY A 35 -2.39 11.36 0.61
N GLN A 36 -2.84 10.40 1.43
CA GLN A 36 -2.21 10.13 2.71
C GLN A 36 -1.05 9.20 2.41
N VAL A 37 0.17 9.72 2.54
CA VAL A 37 1.35 8.87 2.62
C VAL A 37 1.25 8.14 3.94
N PHE A 38 0.81 6.88 3.88
CA PHE A 38 0.90 5.96 5.01
C PHE A 38 2.30 5.38 5.00
N HIS A 39 3.17 5.85 5.88
CA HIS A 39 4.38 5.07 6.12
C HIS A 39 3.96 3.83 6.91
N PRO A 40 4.43 2.63 6.52
CA PRO A 40 4.08 1.37 7.18
C PRO A 40 4.27 1.36 8.71
N LEU A 41 5.05 2.30 9.25
CA LEU A 41 5.37 2.44 10.67
C LEU A 41 4.89 3.76 11.31
N ASP A 42 4.16 4.63 10.59
CA ASP A 42 3.69 5.93 11.13
C ASP A 42 2.78 5.78 12.36
N LYS A 43 2.11 4.65 12.45
CA LYS A 43 1.32 4.25 13.61
C LYS A 43 1.95 2.99 14.17
N PRO A 44 2.79 3.07 15.21
CA PRO A 44 3.25 1.88 15.91
C PRO A 44 2.03 1.25 16.58
N LEU A 45 1.42 0.27 15.88
CA LEU A 45 0.37 -0.60 16.41
C LEU A 45 0.98 -1.84 17.09
N LEU A 46 2.20 -1.73 17.59
CA LEU A 46 2.83 -2.83 18.31
C LEU A 46 2.42 -2.72 19.77
N SER A 47 1.55 -3.64 20.20
CA SER A 47 1.51 -4.01 21.62
C SER A 47 2.92 -4.41 22.07
N PRO A 48 3.28 -4.22 23.36
CA PRO A 48 4.56 -4.67 23.87
C PRO A 48 4.81 -6.13 23.49
N LEU A 49 5.96 -6.41 22.88
CA LEU A 49 6.36 -7.78 22.56
C LEU A 49 6.50 -8.57 23.88
N PRO A 50 6.13 -9.86 23.89
CA PRO A 50 6.45 -10.75 24.99
C PRO A 50 7.96 -10.75 25.33
N ASP A 51 8.30 -10.89 26.60
CA ASP A 51 9.68 -10.74 27.11
C ASP A 51 10.66 -11.73 26.48
N ASP A 52 10.19 -12.93 26.12
CA ASP A 52 10.99 -13.97 25.46
C ASP A 52 11.39 -13.58 24.04
N VAL A 53 10.47 -12.98 23.28
CA VAL A 53 10.74 -12.46 21.92
C VAL A 53 11.73 -11.30 22.00
N ALA A 54 11.53 -10.36 22.93
CA ALA A 54 12.44 -9.24 23.14
C ALA A 54 13.84 -9.67 23.66
N ALA A 55 13.93 -10.78 24.39
CA ALA A 55 15.20 -11.36 24.82
C ALA A 55 15.95 -12.02 23.65
N TYR A 56 15.22 -12.67 22.74
CA TYR A 56 15.81 -13.29 21.55
C TYR A 56 16.39 -12.23 20.61
N ASP A 57 15.65 -11.17 20.29
CA ASP A 57 16.12 -10.08 19.41
C ASP A 57 17.40 -9.44 19.95
N ARG A 58 17.43 -9.13 21.26
CA ARG A 58 18.62 -8.59 21.93
C ARG A 58 19.84 -9.50 21.86
N ARG A 59 19.65 -10.82 21.78
CA ARG A 59 20.76 -11.77 21.59
C ARG A 59 21.28 -11.69 20.17
N ILE A 60 20.39 -11.67 19.17
CA ILE A 60 20.75 -11.56 17.75
C ILE A 60 21.50 -10.25 17.46
N ASP A 61 21.03 -9.12 18.00
CA ASP A 61 21.68 -7.81 17.83
C ASP A 61 23.07 -7.74 18.46
N ARG A 62 23.33 -8.56 19.49
CA ARG A 62 24.65 -8.68 20.11
C ARG A 62 25.59 -9.50 19.21
N ASP A 63 25.12 -10.64 18.74
CA ASP A 63 25.91 -11.55 17.88
C ASP A 63 26.26 -10.92 16.52
N LEU A 64 25.49 -9.93 16.04
CA LEU A 64 25.77 -9.18 14.81
C LEU A 64 26.84 -8.08 14.96
N ASN A 65 27.15 -7.66 16.19
CA ASN A 65 28.07 -6.55 16.49
C ASN A 65 29.43 -7.03 17.06
N ASP A 66 29.62 -8.33 17.22
CA ASP A 66 30.89 -8.99 17.58
C ASP A 66 31.56 -9.60 16.34
#